data_AF-A0A9X3EPX1-F1
#
_entry.id   AF-A0A9X3EPX1-F1
#
_cell.length_a   1.000
_cell.length_b   1.000
_cell.length_c   1.000
_cell.angle_alpha   90.00
_cell.angle_beta   90.00
_cell.angle_gamma   90.00
#
_symmetry.space_group_name_H-M   'P 1'
#
loop_
_entity.id
_entity.type
_entity.pdbx_description
1 polymer ?
#
loop_
_entity_poly.entity_id
_entity_poly.type
_entity_poly.pdbx_seq_one_letter_code
_entity_poly.pdbx_strand_id
1 'polypeptide(L)'
;MGRAAGGRLSGWARAPGYEGRTPSATVHGVEVEIFINEVMVEALAGGSLAAWPDGAIVVKDGFMAGEPHIVVAMQKRGDAWFFAEYETSGEVVYSGDPHACTRCHDDGDDGILAFDLPR
;
A
#
# COMPACT_ATOMS: atom_id res chain seq x y z
N MET A 1 8.30 -6.46 27.62
CA MET A 1 8.74 -6.27 26.22
C MET A 1 7.52 -5.86 25.40
N GLY A 2 7.29 -4.56 25.26
CA GLY A 2 6.16 -4.03 24.48
C GLY A 2 6.68 -3.53 23.14
N ARG A 3 6.23 -4.10 22.03
CA ARG A 3 6.39 -3.49 20.71
C ARG A 3 5.23 -2.54 20.49
N ALA A 4 5.58 -1.33 20.05
CA ALA A 4 4.68 -0.21 19.89
C ALA A 4 3.58 -0.49 18.85
N ALA A 5 2.36 -0.08 19.20
CA ALA A 5 1.26 0.14 18.27
C ALA A 5 1.59 1.32 17.33
N GLY A 6 1.20 1.19 16.05
CA GLY A 6 1.30 2.23 15.02
C GLY A 6 2.56 2.09 14.15
N GLY A 7 2.43 1.41 13.01
CA GLY A 7 3.51 1.15 12.07
C GLY A 7 4.12 2.43 11.51
N ARG A 8 5.20 2.91 12.12
CA ARG A 8 6.20 3.70 11.39
C ARG A 8 7.08 2.70 10.67
N LEU A 9 6.80 2.46 9.39
CA LEU A 9 7.83 1.96 8.47
C LEU A 9 8.94 3.02 8.40
N SER A 10 9.83 3.02 9.38
CA SER A 10 10.88 4.01 9.53
C SER A 10 11.78 3.97 8.29
N GLY A 11 11.81 5.05 7.53
CA GLY A 11 12.60 5.19 6.31
C GLY A 11 11.80 5.12 5.00
N TRP A 12 10.48 4.85 5.05
CA TRP A 12 9.63 4.87 3.86
C TRP A 12 8.91 6.22 3.72
N ALA A 13 8.66 6.63 2.48
CA ALA A 13 7.93 7.87 2.20
C ALA A 13 6.42 7.65 2.31
N ARG A 14 5.69 8.73 2.60
CA ARG A 14 4.22 8.75 2.51
C ARG A 14 3.80 8.82 1.04
N ALA A 15 2.72 8.14 0.67
CA ALA A 15 2.16 8.26 -0.67
C ALA A 15 1.60 9.68 -0.93
N PRO A 16 1.60 10.17 -2.18
CA PRO A 16 0.98 11.45 -2.53
C PRO A 16 -0.49 11.51 -2.10
N GLY A 17 -0.89 12.59 -1.41
CA GLY A 17 -2.26 12.75 -0.89
C GLY A 17 -2.56 11.96 0.39
N TYR A 18 -1.56 11.26 0.94
CA TYR A 18 -1.64 10.49 2.18
C TYR A 18 -0.47 10.85 3.11
N GLU A 19 -0.18 12.14 3.28
CA GLU A 19 0.93 12.65 4.11
C GLU A 19 0.78 12.28 5.60
N GLY A 20 -0.44 11.92 6.02
CA GLY A 20 -0.75 11.42 7.34
C GLY A 20 -1.89 10.41 7.31
N ARG A 21 -2.48 10.16 8.48
CA ARG A 21 -3.67 9.32 8.61
C ARG A 21 -4.85 9.98 7.92
N THR A 22 -5.46 9.26 6.99
CA THR A 22 -6.55 9.77 6.15
C THR A 22 -7.80 8.90 6.33
N PRO A 23 -9.00 9.48 6.48
CA PRO A 23 -10.24 8.73 6.45
C PRO A 23 -10.38 7.87 5.19
N SER A 24 -10.97 6.69 5.33
CA SER A 24 -11.18 5.73 4.25
C SER A 24 -12.53 5.06 4.40
N ALA A 25 -13.10 4.61 3.28
CA ALA A 25 -14.32 3.81 3.25
C ALA A 25 -14.04 2.43 2.63
N THR A 26 -12.82 1.92 2.80
CA THR A 26 -12.37 0.67 2.17
C THR A 26 -12.50 -0.51 3.13
N VAL A 27 -12.46 -1.73 2.58
CA VAL A 27 -12.47 -2.97 3.38
C VAL A 27 -11.22 -3.13 4.26
N HIS A 28 -10.20 -2.28 4.10
CA HIS A 28 -8.97 -2.30 4.87
C HIS A 28 -8.95 -1.29 6.03
N GLY A 29 -10.10 -0.72 6.42
CA GLY A 29 -10.19 0.19 7.57
C GLY A 29 -10.89 1.52 7.26
N VAL A 30 -11.35 2.17 8.34
CA VAL A 30 -12.01 3.49 8.28
C VAL A 30 -11.03 4.66 8.27
N GLU A 31 -9.77 4.39 8.59
CA GLU A 31 -8.66 5.32 8.39
C GLU A 31 -7.46 4.52 7.88
N VAL A 32 -6.61 5.17 7.11
CA VAL A 32 -5.48 4.52 6.46
C VAL A 32 -4.25 5.41 6.48
N GLU A 33 -3.11 4.76 6.47
CA GLU A 33 -1.80 5.36 6.25
C GLU A 33 -1.13 4.61 5.10
N ILE A 34 -0.67 5.31 4.07
CA ILE A 34 -0.10 4.70 2.87
C ILE A 34 1.37 5.13 2.71
N PHE A 35 2.22 4.16 2.49
CA PHE A 35 3.66 4.29 2.38
C PHE A 35 4.15 3.71 1.06
N ILE A 36 5.21 4.29 0.52
CA ILE A 36 5.86 3.88 -0.73
C ILE A 36 7.37 3.76 -0.55
N ASN A 37 7.99 2.84 -1.28
CA ASN A 37 9.45 2.69 -1.26
C ASN A 37 10.15 3.75 -2.12
N GLU A 38 11.47 3.81 -2.00
CA GLU A 38 12.34 4.72 -2.77
C GLU A 38 12.13 4.60 -4.28
N VAL A 39 11.92 3.38 -4.81
CA VAL A 39 11.64 3.14 -6.23
C VAL A 39 10.43 3.96 -6.72
N MET A 40 9.34 3.97 -5.94
CA MET A 40 8.15 4.77 -6.29
C MET A 40 8.38 6.27 -6.12
N VAL A 41 9.18 6.69 -5.12
CA VAL A 41 9.55 8.10 -4.94
C VAL A 41 10.33 8.61 -6.14
N GLU A 42 11.32 7.85 -6.61
CA GLU A 42 12.11 8.18 -7.80
C GLU A 42 11.22 8.21 -9.06
N ALA A 43 10.33 7.23 -9.21
CA ALA A 43 9.39 7.16 -10.32
C ALA A 43 8.49 8.41 -10.39
N LEU A 44 7.92 8.83 -9.26
CA LEU A 44 7.10 10.03 -9.16
C LEU A 44 7.87 11.31 -9.50
N ALA A 45 9.16 11.38 -9.17
CA ALA A 45 10.02 12.52 -9.48
C ALA A 45 10.49 12.55 -10.95
N GLY A 46 10.47 11.40 -11.63
CA GLY A 46 11.00 11.22 -12.98
C GLY A 46 10.13 11.77 -14.12
N GLY A 47 8.88 12.17 -13.84
CA GLY A 47 7.93 12.65 -14.84
C GLY A 47 7.01 11.54 -15.37
N SER A 48 6.50 11.67 -16.59
CA SER A 48 5.43 10.81 -17.12
C SER A 48 5.83 9.33 -17.19
N LEU A 49 4.92 8.45 -16.76
CA LEU A 49 5.12 6.99 -16.76
C LEU A 49 3.95 6.27 -17.42
N ALA A 50 4.24 5.12 -18.04
CA ALA A 50 3.22 4.25 -18.64
C ALA A 50 2.80 3.09 -17.72
N ALA A 51 3.63 2.74 -16.74
CA ALA A 51 3.39 1.72 -15.72
C ALA A 51 4.29 1.97 -14.51
N TRP A 52 3.94 1.42 -13.34
CA TRP A 52 4.81 1.43 -12.17
C TRP A 52 6.02 0.51 -12.39
N PRO A 53 7.23 0.91 -11.96
CA PRO A 53 8.44 0.14 -12.20
C PRO A 53 8.46 -1.17 -11.40
N ASP A 54 9.19 -2.16 -11.91
CA ASP A 54 9.52 -3.37 -11.17
C ASP A 54 10.17 -3.01 -9.81
N GLY A 55 9.78 -3.74 -8.77
CA GLY A 55 10.23 -3.47 -7.41
C GLY A 55 9.53 -2.28 -6.74
N ALA A 56 8.56 -1.61 -7.38
CA ALA A 56 7.66 -0.68 -6.70
C ALA A 56 6.94 -1.40 -5.56
N ILE A 57 6.88 -0.78 -4.38
CA ILE A 57 6.16 -1.33 -3.22
C ILE A 57 5.28 -0.26 -2.60
N VAL A 58 4.02 -0.63 -2.36
CA VAL A 58 3.08 0.13 -1.55
C VAL A 58 2.72 -0.68 -0.32
N VAL A 59 2.80 -0.05 0.85
CA VAL A 59 2.27 -0.61 2.10
C VAL A 59 1.18 0.30 2.62
N LYS A 60 0.11 -0.29 3.12
CA LYS A 60 -1.01 0.41 3.72
C LYS A 60 -1.30 -0.19 5.09
N ASP A 61 -1.23 0.67 6.09
CA ASP A 61 -1.74 0.38 7.42
C ASP A 61 -3.20 0.82 7.49
N GLY A 62 -4.05 -0.10 7.94
CA GLY A 62 -5.47 0.10 8.12
C GLY A 62 -5.85 0.21 9.59
N PHE A 63 -6.78 1.11 9.90
CA PHE A 63 -7.20 1.38 11.28
C PHE A 63 -8.72 1.29 11.44
N MET A 64 -9.15 0.85 12.61
CA MET A 64 -10.54 0.75 13.04
C MET A 64 -10.70 1.37 14.43
N ALA A 65 -11.57 2.37 14.56
CA ALA A 65 -11.75 3.14 15.80
C ALA A 65 -10.42 3.68 16.38
N GLY A 66 -9.52 4.15 15.51
CA GLY A 66 -8.19 4.67 15.86
C GLY A 66 -7.11 3.61 16.06
N GLU A 67 -7.47 2.34 16.23
CA GLU A 67 -6.53 1.26 16.53
C GLU A 67 -6.04 0.55 15.25
N PRO A 68 -4.78 0.05 15.22
CA PRO A 68 -4.30 -0.78 14.12
C PRO A 68 -5.21 -1.99 13.91
N HIS A 69 -5.58 -2.22 12.66
CA HIS A 69 -6.51 -3.30 12.29
C HIS A 69 -5.85 -4.30 11.34
N ILE A 70 -5.11 -3.81 10.35
CA ILE A 70 -4.56 -4.64 9.27
C ILE A 70 -3.35 -3.96 8.62
N VAL A 71 -2.45 -4.75 8.06
CA VAL A 71 -1.38 -4.26 7.18
C VAL A 71 -1.53 -4.97 5.85
N VAL A 72 -1.62 -4.21 4.75
CA VAL A 72 -1.61 -4.76 3.39
C VAL A 72 -0.44 -4.21 2.61
N ALA A 73 0.19 -5.05 1.80
CA ALA A 73 1.32 -4.67 0.97
C ALA A 73 1.14 -5.20 -0.44
N MET A 74 1.63 -4.45 -1.42
CA MET A 74 1.76 -4.92 -2.79
C MET A 74 3.12 -4.55 -3.37
N GLN A 75 3.72 -5.47 -4.12
CA GLN A 75 5.00 -5.30 -4.80
C GLN A 75 4.84 -5.62 -6.28
N LYS A 76 5.33 -4.73 -7.15
CA LYS A 76 5.44 -4.99 -8.58
C LYS A 76 6.60 -5.95 -8.83
N ARG A 77 6.33 -7.06 -9.54
CA ARG A 77 7.29 -8.11 -9.91
C ARG A 77 7.13 -8.41 -11.40
N GLY A 78 7.99 -7.81 -12.23
CA GLY A 78 7.77 -7.71 -13.67
C GLY A 78 6.46 -6.96 -13.95
N ASP A 79 5.60 -7.53 -14.78
CA ASP A 79 4.32 -6.93 -15.16
C ASP A 79 3.20 -7.18 -14.14
N ALA A 80 3.42 -8.01 -13.11
CA ALA A 80 2.41 -8.44 -12.16
C ALA A 80 2.57 -7.80 -10.79
N TRP A 81 1.47 -7.68 -10.05
CA TRP A 81 1.47 -7.31 -8.64
C TRP A 81 1.39 -8.55 -7.76
N PHE A 82 2.30 -8.62 -6.79
CA PHE A 82 2.22 -9.57 -5.68
C PHE A 82 1.63 -8.87 -4.47
N PHE A 83 0.58 -9.44 -3.89
CA PHE A 83 -0.14 -8.92 -2.74
C PHE A 83 0.16 -9.74 -1.49
N ALA A 84 0.13 -9.08 -0.34
CA ALA A 84 0.15 -9.71 0.97
C ALA A 84 -0.72 -8.94 1.95
N GLU A 85 -1.45 -9.67 2.78
CA GLU A 85 -2.27 -9.13 3.86
C GLU A 85 -1.83 -9.78 5.17
N TYR A 86 -1.67 -8.95 6.19
CA TYR A 86 -1.23 -9.35 7.51
C TYR A 86 -2.21 -8.88 8.58
N GLU A 87 -2.47 -9.75 9.53
CA GLU A 87 -3.02 -9.32 10.81
C GLU A 87 -2.00 -8.47 11.59
N THR A 88 -2.46 -7.74 12.60
CA THR A 88 -1.58 -6.94 13.47
C THR A 88 -0.58 -7.78 14.26
N SER A 89 -0.83 -9.09 14.39
CA SER A 89 0.10 -10.07 14.95
C SER A 89 1.32 -10.35 14.04
N GLY A 90 1.21 -10.01 12.75
CA GLY A 90 2.16 -10.38 11.70
C GLY A 90 1.82 -11.70 10.99
N GLU A 91 0.72 -12.37 11.35
CA GLU A 91 0.23 -13.54 10.63
C GLU A 91 -0.22 -13.17 9.22
N VAL A 92 0.12 -14.01 8.24
CA VAL A 92 -0.27 -13.82 6.84
C VAL A 92 -1.69 -14.34 6.63
N VAL A 93 -2.60 -13.45 6.21
CA VAL A 93 -3.98 -13.80 5.84
C VAL A 93 -4.06 -14.17 4.36
N TYR A 94 -3.43 -13.37 3.49
CA TYR A 94 -3.36 -13.60 2.05
C TYR A 94 -1.94 -13.37 1.52
N SER A 95 -1.59 -14.08 0.45
CA SER A 95 -0.30 -13.93 -0.24
C SER A 95 -0.40 -14.37 -1.70
N GLY A 96 0.30 -13.69 -2.62
CA GLY A 96 0.32 -14.01 -4.05
C GLY A 96 -0.56 -13.07 -4.88
N ASP A 97 -1.37 -13.63 -5.75
CA ASP A 97 -2.32 -12.93 -6.64
C ASP A 97 -3.78 -13.33 -6.35
N PRO A 98 -4.23 -13.34 -5.07
CA PRO A 98 -5.58 -13.79 -4.76
C PRO A 98 -6.63 -12.89 -5.41
N HIS A 99 -7.64 -13.50 -6.02
CA HIS A 99 -8.78 -12.78 -6.64
C HIS A 99 -9.46 -11.79 -5.68
N ALA A 100 -9.37 -12.02 -4.37
CA ALA A 100 -9.87 -11.08 -3.36
C ALA A 100 -9.21 -9.69 -3.45
N CYS A 101 -7.93 -9.63 -3.85
CA CYS A 101 -7.17 -8.40 -4.04
C CYS A 101 -7.30 -7.87 -5.47
N THR A 102 -7.07 -8.73 -6.48
CA THR A 102 -6.99 -8.28 -7.88
C THR A 102 -8.29 -7.70 -8.39
N ARG A 103 -9.46 -8.26 -8.01
CA ARG A 103 -10.78 -7.81 -8.49
C ARG A 103 -11.06 -6.32 -8.32
N CYS A 104 -10.43 -5.68 -7.33
CA CYS A 104 -10.58 -4.25 -7.07
C CYS A 104 -9.39 -3.46 -7.59
N HIS A 105 -8.18 -4.03 -7.54
CA HIS A 105 -6.96 -3.36 -7.95
C HIS A 105 -6.83 -3.29 -9.48
N ASP A 106 -7.44 -4.20 -10.23
CA ASP A 106 -7.44 -4.18 -11.70
C ASP A 106 -8.08 -2.90 -12.29
N ASP A 107 -8.91 -2.20 -11.51
CA ASP A 107 -9.53 -0.92 -11.90
C ASP A 107 -8.63 0.31 -11.58
N GLY A 108 -7.48 0.12 -10.93
CA GLY A 108 -6.56 1.19 -10.56
C GLY A 108 -5.56 1.59 -11.65
N ASP A 109 -4.86 2.70 -11.44
CA ASP A 109 -3.81 3.16 -12.36
C ASP A 109 -2.57 2.26 -12.20
N ASP A 110 -2.41 1.33 -13.15
CA ASP A 110 -1.52 0.15 -13.06
C ASP A 110 -1.60 -0.53 -11.69
N GLY A 111 -2.82 -0.87 -11.24
CA GLY A 111 -3.04 -1.59 -9.99
C GLY A 111 -3.16 -0.71 -8.73
N ILE A 112 -2.82 0.59 -8.82
CA ILE A 112 -2.89 1.51 -7.67
C ILE A 112 -4.22 2.26 -7.66
N LEU A 113 -4.95 2.17 -6.54
CA LEU A 113 -6.24 2.85 -6.33
C LEU A 113 -6.11 4.19 -5.58
N ALA A 114 -4.95 4.45 -4.98
CA ALA A 114 -4.75 5.57 -4.05
C ALA A 114 -4.27 6.84 -4.75
N PHE A 115 -3.48 6.71 -5.81
CA PHE A 115 -2.89 7.80 -6.57
C PHE A 115 -2.55 7.34 -7.99
N ASP A 116 -2.45 8.28 -8.90
CA ASP A 116 -2.26 8.02 -10.33
C ASP A 116 -0.77 7.93 -10.70
N LEU A 117 -0.49 7.33 -11.86
CA LEU A 117 0.77 7.52 -12.55
C LEU A 117 0.99 9.01 -12.83
N PRO A 118 2.24 9.52 -12.70
CA PRO A 118 2.56 10.85 -13.17
C PRO A 118 2.31 10.94 -14.68
N ARG A 119 1.65 12.03 -15.11
CA ARG A 119 1.29 12.29 -16.52
C ARG A 119 2.00 13.52 -17.03
#